data_AF-A0A8S3IA87-F1
#
_entry.id   AF-A0A8S3IA87-F1
#
_cell.length_a   1.000
_cell.length_b   1.000
_cell.length_c   1.000
_cell.angle_alpha   90.00
_cell.angle_beta   90.00
_cell.angle_gamma   90.00
#
_symmetry.space_group_name_H-M   'P 1'
#
loop_
_entity.id
_entity.type
_entity.pdbx_description
1 polymer ?
#
loop_
_entity_poly.entity_id
_entity_poly.type
_entity_poly.pdbx_seq_one_letter_code
_entity_poly.pdbx_strand_id
1 'polypeptide(L)'
;RFVRSDRTFDFDKLVYVTRVIVRNLNKVIDVNFYPLKEAKLSNLRHRPIGIGVQGLADTFCLMRFPFESEEAQKLNRDIFETIYYAALKASCELAKANGPYETYPGSPVSKGILQFDMWNVKPSNRWNWPELRSDISQYGVRNSLLVAPMPTASTAQILGNNESIEPYTSNLYVRRVLSGEFQVVNDHLLKDLTELGLWNPDMKNRLMYENGSIQNIEGIPDDIKALYKTVWEISQKA
;
A
#
# COMPACT_ATOMS: atom_id res chain seq x y z
N ARG A 1 4.01 7.53 -7.72
CA ARG A 1 5.28 7.77 -6.96
C ARG A 1 6.36 6.72 -7.23
N PHE A 2 5.98 5.44 -7.31
CA PHE A 2 6.86 4.31 -7.67
C PHE A 2 6.64 3.81 -9.10
N VAL A 3 5.53 4.18 -9.76
CA VAL A 3 5.35 3.97 -11.19
C VAL A 3 6.18 4.98 -11.98
N ARG A 4 6.99 4.50 -12.92
CA ARG A 4 7.82 5.28 -13.85
C ARG A 4 7.01 5.64 -15.12
N SER A 5 7.54 6.56 -15.93
CA SER A 5 6.87 7.02 -17.15
C SER A 5 6.68 5.93 -18.21
N ASP A 6 7.54 4.91 -18.19
CA ASP A 6 7.46 3.70 -19.04
C ASP A 6 6.47 2.65 -18.51
N ARG A 7 5.68 2.99 -17.48
CA ARG A 7 4.73 2.10 -16.80
C ARG A 7 5.39 0.87 -16.18
N THR A 8 6.63 1.01 -15.71
CA THR A 8 7.26 0.02 -14.84
C THR A 8 7.19 0.44 -13.37
N PHE A 9 7.21 -0.54 -12.46
CA PHE A 9 7.18 -0.30 -11.02
C PHE A 9 8.60 -0.32 -10.43
N ASP A 10 8.96 0.74 -9.71
CA ASP A 10 10.27 0.95 -9.11
C ASP A 10 10.40 0.29 -7.73
N PHE A 11 10.73 -1.00 -7.73
CA PHE A 11 10.90 -1.79 -6.50
C PHE A 11 12.14 -1.36 -5.69
N ASP A 12 13.22 -0.91 -6.33
CA ASP A 12 14.42 -0.46 -5.63
C ASP A 12 14.15 0.80 -4.80
N LYS A 13 13.40 1.75 -5.38
CA LYS A 13 12.94 2.92 -4.67
C LYS A 13 12.00 2.55 -3.52
N LEU A 14 11.11 1.58 -3.71
CA LEU A 14 10.24 1.08 -2.65
C LEU A 14 11.06 0.48 -1.49
N VAL A 15 12.09 -0.32 -1.79
CA VAL A 15 13.04 -0.84 -0.78
C VAL A 15 13.68 0.31 0.00
N TYR A 16 14.25 1.29 -0.71
CA TYR A 16 14.90 2.42 -0.07
C TYR A 16 13.97 3.16 0.88
N VAL A 17 12.76 3.51 0.42
CA VAL A 17 11.78 4.26 1.22
C VAL A 17 11.31 3.44 2.42
N THR A 18 10.97 2.16 2.24
CA THR A 18 10.53 1.30 3.35
C THR A 18 11.59 1.18 4.44
N ARG A 19 12.87 1.06 4.06
CA ARG A 19 13.98 1.03 5.04
C ARG A 19 14.10 2.32 5.84
N VAL A 20 13.87 3.48 5.20
CA VAL A 20 13.83 4.78 5.90
C VAL A 20 12.65 4.82 6.88
N ILE A 21 11.47 4.34 6.46
CA ILE A 21 10.27 4.29 7.32
C ILE A 21 10.53 3.43 8.56
N VAL A 22 11.12 2.25 8.44
CA VAL A 22 11.48 1.40 9.59
C VAL A 22 12.35 2.15 10.59
N ARG A 23 13.39 2.83 10.11
CA ARG A 23 14.31 3.59 10.97
C ARG A 23 13.58 4.75 11.67
N ASN A 24 12.69 5.43 10.96
CA ASN A 24 11.88 6.52 11.53
C ASN A 24 10.95 5.99 12.62
N LEU A 25 10.15 4.95 12.31
CA LEU A 25 9.20 4.37 13.27
C LEU A 25 9.91 3.75 14.48
N ASN A 26 11.07 3.11 14.29
CA ASN A 26 11.85 2.60 15.41
C ASN A 26 12.37 3.72 16.33
N LYS A 27 12.73 4.89 15.79
CA LYS A 27 13.08 6.06 16.60
C LYS A 27 11.87 6.63 17.34
N VAL A 28 10.69 6.64 16.70
CA VAL A 28 9.45 7.12 17.32
C VAL A 28 9.16 6.37 18.62
N ILE A 29 9.39 5.06 18.69
CA ILE A 29 9.23 4.26 19.92
C ILE A 29 10.00 4.85 21.10
N ASP A 30 11.21 5.37 20.88
CA ASP A 30 12.05 5.86 21.97
C ASP A 30 11.71 7.32 22.36
N VAL A 31 11.26 8.14 21.41
CA VAL A 31 10.96 9.56 21.64
C VAL A 31 9.49 9.85 21.97
N ASN A 32 8.59 8.88 21.75
CA ASN A 32 7.16 9.09 21.94
C ASN A 32 6.81 9.37 23.41
N PHE A 33 5.88 10.30 23.62
CA PHE A 33 5.26 10.47 24.93
C PHE A 33 4.16 9.42 25.12
N TYR A 34 4.27 8.63 26.18
CA TYR A 34 3.31 7.59 26.50
C TYR A 34 2.38 8.04 27.62
N PRO A 35 1.06 8.13 27.39
CA PRO A 35 0.12 8.55 28.42
C PRO A 35 -0.06 7.50 29.54
N LEU A 36 0.21 6.22 29.24
CA LEU A 36 0.10 5.09 30.17
C LEU A 36 1.44 4.35 30.27
N LYS A 37 1.80 3.90 31.47
CA LYS A 37 3.07 3.20 31.73
C LYS A 37 3.10 1.84 31.03
N GLU A 38 1.97 1.17 30.98
CA GLU A 38 1.74 -0.12 30.34
C GLU A 38 1.99 -0.04 28.83
N ALA A 39 1.55 1.06 28.19
CA ALA A 39 1.80 1.31 26.78
C ALA A 39 3.30 1.52 26.49
N LYS A 40 4.00 2.28 27.35
CA LYS A 40 5.46 2.46 27.25
C LYS A 40 6.19 1.12 27.40
N LEU A 41 5.82 0.34 28.41
CA LEU A 41 6.40 -0.97 28.67
C LEU A 41 6.23 -1.89 27.46
N SER A 42 5.01 -1.98 26.92
CA SER A 42 4.72 -2.81 25.74
C SER A 42 5.57 -2.41 24.53
N ASN A 43 5.60 -1.11 24.18
CA ASN A 43 6.36 -0.66 23.01
C ASN A 43 7.87 -0.82 23.18
N LEU A 44 8.45 -0.58 24.37
CA LEU A 44 9.88 -0.77 24.58
C LEU A 44 10.28 -2.26 24.56
N ARG A 45 9.41 -3.13 25.10
CA ARG A 45 9.63 -4.58 25.20
C ARG A 45 9.53 -5.31 23.86
N HIS A 46 8.55 -4.95 23.04
CA HIS A 46 8.24 -5.66 21.79
C HIS A 46 8.63 -4.87 20.54
N ARG A 47 8.70 -3.54 20.64
CA ARG A 47 9.03 -2.61 19.56
C ARG A 47 8.26 -2.83 18.25
N PRO A 48 6.92 -3.07 18.28
CA PRO A 48 6.15 -3.25 17.06
C PRO A 48 6.06 -1.92 16.30
N ILE A 49 6.05 -2.00 14.97
CA ILE A 49 5.75 -0.89 14.08
C ILE A 49 4.69 -1.34 13.06
N GLY A 50 3.97 -0.38 12.49
CA GLY A 50 2.94 -0.64 11.47
C GLY A 50 3.22 0.17 10.21
N ILE A 51 3.75 -0.47 9.18
CA ILE A 51 3.91 0.11 7.85
C ILE A 51 2.69 -0.26 7.02
N GLY A 52 1.96 0.73 6.55
CA GLY A 52 0.87 0.55 5.60
C GLY A 52 1.18 1.13 4.23
N VAL A 53 0.17 1.12 3.38
CA VAL A 53 0.19 1.70 2.04
C VAL A 53 -1.05 2.56 1.83
N GLN A 54 -1.01 3.38 0.78
CA GLN A 54 -2.15 4.10 0.24
C GLN A 54 -1.93 4.21 -1.27
N GLY A 55 -3.00 4.43 -2.01
CA GLY A 55 -2.97 4.57 -3.47
C GLY A 55 -2.61 3.31 -4.24
N LEU A 56 -3.08 2.16 -3.75
CA LEU A 56 -2.95 0.89 -4.47
C LEU A 56 -3.76 0.93 -5.78
N ALA A 57 -5.01 1.41 -5.72
CA ALA A 57 -5.84 1.59 -6.92
C ALA A 57 -5.21 2.56 -7.93
N ASP A 58 -4.67 3.70 -7.47
CA ASP A 58 -3.98 4.65 -8.35
C ASP A 58 -2.77 4.02 -9.03
N THR A 59 -2.04 3.17 -8.29
CA THR A 59 -0.90 2.42 -8.85
C THR A 59 -1.35 1.50 -9.97
N PHE A 60 -2.44 0.74 -9.79
CA PHE A 60 -2.97 -0.13 -10.84
C PHE A 60 -3.47 0.66 -12.05
N CYS A 61 -4.16 1.79 -11.85
CA CYS A 61 -4.56 2.68 -12.94
C CYS A 61 -3.35 3.23 -13.72
N LEU A 62 -2.31 3.70 -13.03
CA LEU A 62 -1.08 4.19 -13.67
C LEU A 62 -0.33 3.10 -14.44
N MET A 63 -0.40 1.85 -13.97
CA MET A 63 0.19 0.68 -14.64
C MET A 63 -0.69 0.14 -15.79
N ARG A 64 -1.93 0.64 -15.94
CA ARG A 64 -2.96 0.13 -16.86
C ARG A 64 -3.41 -1.31 -16.56
N PHE A 65 -3.48 -1.66 -15.28
CA PHE A 65 -3.97 -2.96 -14.82
C PHE A 65 -5.36 -2.79 -14.20
N PRO A 66 -6.42 -3.37 -14.75
CA PRO A 66 -7.69 -3.51 -14.05
C PRO A 66 -7.48 -4.17 -12.68
N PHE A 67 -8.21 -3.74 -11.66
CA PHE A 67 -7.98 -4.20 -10.28
C PHE A 67 -8.02 -5.74 -10.13
N GLU A 68 -8.90 -6.39 -10.91
CA GLU A 68 -9.12 -7.85 -10.90
C GLU A 68 -8.14 -8.63 -11.80
N SER A 69 -7.30 -7.94 -12.59
CA SER A 69 -6.40 -8.57 -13.57
C SER A 69 -5.30 -9.41 -12.91
N GLU A 70 -4.79 -10.42 -13.63
CA GLU A 70 -3.69 -11.25 -13.15
C GLU A 70 -2.41 -10.41 -12.93
N GLU A 71 -2.20 -9.38 -13.74
CA GLU A 71 -1.11 -8.42 -13.63
C GLU A 71 -1.21 -7.61 -12.33
N ALA A 72 -2.40 -7.10 -11.99
CA ALA A 72 -2.64 -6.41 -10.73
C ALA A 72 -2.42 -7.33 -9.53
N GLN A 73 -2.92 -8.58 -9.58
CA GLN A 73 -2.71 -9.57 -8.52
C GLN A 73 -1.23 -9.92 -8.34
N LYS A 74 -0.47 -10.05 -9.43
CA LYS A 74 0.97 -10.30 -9.37
C LYS A 74 1.71 -9.09 -8.80
N LEU A 75 1.40 -7.89 -9.27
CA LEU A 75 2.01 -6.66 -8.79
C LEU A 75 1.70 -6.44 -7.30
N ASN A 76 0.47 -6.75 -6.86
CA ASN A 76 0.07 -6.73 -5.45
C ASN A 76 1.02 -7.59 -4.60
N ARG A 77 1.22 -8.87 -4.99
CA ARG A 77 2.16 -9.77 -4.31
C ARG A 77 3.58 -9.20 -4.29
N ASP A 78 4.06 -8.72 -5.44
CA ASP A 78 5.41 -8.16 -5.56
C ASP A 78 5.64 -6.93 -4.68
N ILE A 79 4.65 -6.03 -4.57
CA ILE A 79 4.71 -4.82 -3.73
C ILE A 79 4.82 -5.22 -2.26
N PHE A 80 3.92 -6.07 -1.78
CA PHE A 80 3.92 -6.48 -0.37
C PHE A 80 5.11 -7.37 0.00
N GLU A 81 5.55 -8.23 -0.92
CA GLU A 81 6.79 -8.99 -0.76
C GLU A 81 7.99 -8.05 -0.59
N THR A 82 8.07 -7.00 -1.42
CA THR A 82 9.14 -5.98 -1.36
C THR A 82 9.10 -5.17 -0.07
N ILE A 83 7.92 -4.72 0.36
CA ILE A 83 7.77 -3.99 1.62
C ILE A 83 8.22 -4.87 2.79
N TYR A 84 7.78 -6.12 2.84
CA TYR A 84 8.12 -7.03 3.93
C TYR A 84 9.62 -7.35 3.95
N TYR A 85 10.21 -7.66 2.80
CA TYR A 85 11.66 -7.92 2.67
C TYR A 85 12.49 -6.72 3.13
N ALA A 86 12.18 -5.53 2.61
CA ALA A 86 12.88 -4.30 2.94
C ALA A 86 12.75 -3.96 4.43
N ALA A 87 11.56 -4.16 5.00
CA ALA A 87 11.30 -3.88 6.39
C ALA A 87 12.07 -4.81 7.33
N LEU A 88 12.08 -6.12 7.05
CA LEU A 88 12.86 -7.10 7.79
C LEU A 88 14.36 -6.80 7.69
N LYS A 89 14.86 -6.50 6.48
CA LYS A 89 16.27 -6.16 6.28
C LYS A 89 16.69 -4.95 7.11
N ALA A 90 15.91 -3.87 7.09
CA ALA A 90 16.19 -2.70 7.95
C ALA A 90 16.09 -3.02 9.45
N SER A 91 15.13 -3.85 9.86
CA SER A 91 14.99 -4.25 11.26
C SER A 91 16.15 -5.13 11.74
N CYS A 92 16.68 -5.99 10.87
CA CYS A 92 17.87 -6.80 11.12
C CYS A 92 19.14 -5.92 11.22
N GLU A 93 19.29 -4.94 10.33
CA GLU A 93 20.38 -3.95 10.43
C GLU A 93 20.34 -3.17 11.75
N LEU A 94 19.15 -2.78 12.20
CA LEU A 94 18.98 -2.13 13.50
C LEU A 94 19.28 -3.07 14.67
N ALA A 95 19.00 -4.36 14.53
CA ALA A 95 19.33 -5.37 15.53
C ALA A 95 20.84 -5.61 15.62
N LYS A 96 21.53 -5.64 14.48
CA LYS A 96 23.00 -5.72 14.43
C LYS A 96 23.66 -4.56 15.18
N ALA A 97 23.08 -3.37 15.12
CA ALA A 97 23.62 -2.19 15.81
C ALA A 97 23.20 -2.09 17.30
N ASN A 98 21.98 -2.51 17.66
CA ASN A 98 21.38 -2.21 18.96
C ASN A 98 20.91 -3.44 19.76
N GLY A 99 21.16 -4.64 19.24
CA GLY A 99 20.56 -5.90 19.70
C GLY A 99 19.11 -6.07 19.22
N PRO A 100 18.57 -7.31 19.26
CA PRO A 100 17.16 -7.56 18.95
C PRO A 100 16.22 -6.92 20.01
N TYR A 101 14.91 -6.91 19.75
CA TYR A 101 13.96 -6.52 20.79
C TYR A 101 13.95 -7.54 21.95
N GLU A 102 13.54 -7.10 23.14
CA GLU A 102 13.70 -7.86 24.41
C GLU A 102 13.11 -9.28 24.35
N THR A 103 11.95 -9.42 23.70
CA THR A 103 11.19 -10.67 23.61
C THR A 103 11.38 -11.40 22.28
N TYR A 104 12.49 -11.14 21.58
CA TYR A 104 12.84 -11.84 20.36
C TYR A 104 13.14 -13.35 20.58
N PRO A 105 13.90 -13.76 21.61
CA PRO A 105 14.17 -15.18 21.84
C PRO A 105 12.88 -15.99 22.03
N GLY A 106 12.73 -17.06 21.26
CA GLY A 106 11.56 -17.94 21.30
C GLY A 106 10.43 -17.55 20.32
N SER A 107 10.47 -16.34 19.74
CA SER A 107 9.56 -15.93 18.68
C SER A 107 9.68 -16.82 17.43
N PRO A 108 8.65 -16.89 16.56
CA PRO A 108 8.75 -17.62 15.30
C PRO A 108 9.93 -17.14 14.42
N VAL A 109 10.18 -15.83 14.36
CA VAL A 109 11.29 -15.26 13.58
C VAL A 109 12.65 -15.73 14.12
N SER A 110 12.79 -15.89 15.45
CA SER A 110 14.00 -16.48 16.05
C SER A 110 14.24 -17.95 15.70
N LYS A 111 13.20 -18.65 15.25
CA LYS A 111 13.25 -20.04 14.74
C LYS A 111 13.36 -20.08 13.22
N GLY A 112 13.59 -18.93 12.57
CA GLY A 112 13.65 -18.81 11.13
C GLY A 112 12.29 -18.98 10.45
N ILE A 113 11.17 -18.74 11.13
CA ILE A 113 9.81 -18.79 10.56
C ILE A 113 9.32 -17.36 10.31
N LEU A 114 9.11 -17.00 9.05
CA LEU A 114 8.60 -15.70 8.59
C LEU A 114 7.11 -15.79 8.26
N GLN A 115 6.48 -14.64 7.99
CA GLN A 115 5.03 -14.55 7.82
C GLN A 115 4.50 -15.50 6.74
N PHE A 116 5.13 -15.55 5.56
CA PHE A 116 4.66 -16.40 4.47
C PHE A 116 4.81 -17.91 4.79
N ASP A 117 5.77 -18.30 5.64
CA ASP A 117 5.89 -19.69 6.10
C ASP A 117 4.69 -20.12 6.93
N MET A 118 4.16 -19.21 7.76
CA MET A 118 2.96 -19.46 8.59
C MET A 118 1.71 -19.69 7.74
N TRP A 119 1.72 -19.24 6.49
CA TRP A 119 0.65 -19.43 5.51
C TRP A 119 0.95 -20.53 4.50
N ASN A 120 2.08 -21.24 4.64
CA ASN A 120 2.57 -22.23 3.67
C ASN A 120 2.70 -21.65 2.24
N VAL A 121 3.04 -20.37 2.12
CA VAL A 121 3.22 -19.67 0.84
C VAL A 121 4.70 -19.61 0.50
N LYS A 122 5.03 -19.99 -0.73
CA LYS A 122 6.37 -19.77 -1.29
C LYS A 122 6.44 -18.37 -1.92
N PRO A 123 7.37 -17.50 -1.51
CA PRO A 123 7.53 -16.18 -2.11
C PRO A 123 8.07 -16.29 -3.55
N SER A 124 8.07 -15.18 -4.28
CA SER A 124 8.70 -15.12 -5.59
C SER A 124 10.24 -15.19 -5.49
N ASN A 125 10.91 -15.25 -6.64
CA ASN A 125 12.37 -15.19 -6.72
C ASN A 125 12.91 -13.75 -6.75
N ARG A 126 12.08 -12.73 -6.46
CA ARG A 126 12.46 -11.32 -6.55
C ARG A 126 13.52 -10.92 -5.53
N TRP A 127 13.46 -11.52 -4.34
CA TRP A 127 14.36 -11.19 -3.23
C TRP A 127 15.06 -12.43 -2.68
N ASN A 128 16.29 -12.25 -2.19
CA ASN A 128 17.09 -13.33 -1.62
C ASN A 128 16.69 -13.62 -0.16
N TRP A 129 15.58 -14.34 0.00
CA TRP A 129 15.08 -14.77 1.31
C TRP A 129 16.07 -15.64 2.10
N PRO A 130 16.81 -16.59 1.48
CA PRO A 130 17.83 -17.37 2.20
C PRO A 130 18.92 -16.51 2.85
N GLU A 131 19.44 -15.51 2.14
CA GLU A 131 20.44 -14.57 2.67
C GLU A 131 19.85 -13.77 3.84
N LEU A 132 18.65 -13.22 3.69
CA LEU A 132 17.99 -12.48 4.77
C LEU A 132 17.72 -13.36 6.00
N ARG A 133 17.37 -14.64 5.82
CA ARG A 133 17.22 -15.58 6.95
C ARG A 133 18.54 -15.83 7.66
N SER A 134 19.65 -15.94 6.91
CA SER A 134 20.99 -16.07 7.49
C SER A 134 21.34 -14.85 8.35
N ASP A 135 21.11 -13.64 7.83
CA ASP A 135 21.33 -12.40 8.57
C ASP A 135 20.46 -12.34 9.84
N ILE A 136 19.16 -12.66 9.73
CA ILE A 136 18.24 -12.69 10.87
C ILE A 136 18.68 -13.74 11.89
N SER A 137 19.14 -14.92 11.47
CA SER A 137 19.64 -15.95 12.38
C SER A 137 20.89 -15.49 13.14
N GLN A 138 21.70 -14.63 12.53
CA GLN A 138 22.93 -14.12 13.16
C GLN A 138 22.67 -12.94 14.10
N TYR A 139 21.82 -11.99 13.70
CA TYR A 139 21.68 -10.70 14.39
C TYR A 139 20.31 -10.49 15.05
N GLY A 140 19.31 -11.30 14.69
CA GLY A 140 17.92 -11.08 15.05
C GLY A 140 17.27 -9.91 14.31
N VAL A 141 16.14 -9.44 14.84
CA VAL A 141 15.43 -8.25 14.33
C VAL A 141 15.08 -7.30 15.48
N ARG A 142 14.99 -6.00 15.18
CA ARG A 142 14.75 -4.95 16.19
C ARG A 142 13.28 -4.73 16.50
N ASN A 143 12.37 -5.19 15.64
CA ASN A 143 10.94 -4.96 15.75
C ASN A 143 10.18 -6.28 15.66
N SER A 144 9.21 -6.50 16.54
CA SER A 144 8.42 -7.74 16.57
C SER A 144 7.45 -7.88 15.39
N LEU A 145 6.85 -6.77 14.96
CA LEU A 145 5.91 -6.65 13.87
C LEU A 145 6.28 -5.43 13.01
N LEU A 146 5.97 -5.50 11.71
CA LEU A 146 6.49 -4.54 10.73
C LEU A 146 5.42 -3.93 9.82
N VAL A 147 4.51 -4.73 9.27
CA VAL A 147 3.59 -4.33 8.21
C VAL A 147 2.16 -4.49 8.69
N ALA A 148 1.37 -3.43 8.56
CA ALA A 148 -0.04 -3.37 8.95
C ALA A 148 -0.75 -2.29 8.10
N PRO A 149 -1.31 -2.64 6.94
CA PRO A 149 -2.11 -1.72 6.14
C PRO A 149 -3.29 -1.20 6.96
N MET A 150 -3.33 0.12 7.19
CA MET A 150 -4.35 0.80 7.99
C MET A 150 -5.29 1.64 7.10
N PRO A 151 -6.44 2.09 7.63
CA PRO A 151 -7.19 3.16 7.00
C PRO A 151 -6.33 4.42 6.87
N THR A 152 -6.36 5.06 5.71
CA THR A 152 -5.52 6.24 5.42
C THR A 152 -6.32 7.49 5.10
N ALA A 153 -7.64 7.50 5.33
CA ALA A 153 -8.60 8.58 5.04
C ALA A 153 -7.99 9.99 4.94
N SER A 154 -7.56 10.56 6.06
CA SER A 154 -7.05 11.93 6.08
C SER A 154 -5.75 12.09 5.30
N THR A 155 -4.81 11.15 5.42
CA THR A 155 -3.51 11.24 4.74
C THR A 155 -3.59 11.00 3.23
N ALA A 156 -4.48 10.11 2.79
CA ALA A 156 -4.74 9.84 1.38
C ALA A 156 -5.40 11.03 0.71
N GLN A 157 -6.36 11.67 1.39
CA GLN A 157 -6.96 12.91 0.92
C GLN A 157 -5.95 14.06 0.83
N ILE A 158 -5.03 14.19 1.79
CA ILE A 158 -3.96 15.22 1.75
C ILE A 158 -3.03 14.98 0.54
N LEU A 159 -2.70 13.72 0.25
CA LEU A 159 -1.78 13.35 -0.82
C LEU A 159 -2.46 13.18 -2.18
N GLY A 160 -3.80 13.21 -2.24
CA GLY A 160 -4.57 12.98 -3.46
C GLY A 160 -4.50 11.55 -3.97
N ASN A 161 -4.43 10.55 -3.08
CA ASN A 161 -4.46 9.14 -3.45
C ASN A 161 -5.80 8.51 -3.02
N ASN A 162 -6.12 7.35 -3.60
CA ASN A 162 -7.15 6.46 -3.07
C ASN A 162 -6.71 5.86 -1.72
N GLU A 163 -7.69 5.52 -0.89
CA GLU A 163 -7.43 5.04 0.46
C GLU A 163 -6.83 3.63 0.48
N SER A 164 -5.83 3.45 1.36
CA SER A 164 -5.28 2.16 1.74
C SER A 164 -5.00 1.21 0.56
N ILE A 165 -5.51 -0.01 0.65
CA ILE A 165 -5.49 -1.06 -0.37
C ILE A 165 -6.82 -1.15 -1.15
N GLU A 166 -7.71 -0.19 -0.97
CA GLU A 166 -9.08 -0.26 -1.48
C GLU A 166 -9.13 0.02 -2.98
N PRO A 167 -10.08 -0.58 -3.73
CA PRO A 167 -10.46 -0.11 -5.06
C PRO A 167 -11.04 1.31 -4.99
N TYR A 168 -11.24 1.95 -6.14
CA TYR A 168 -11.98 3.21 -6.17
C TYR A 168 -13.43 2.99 -5.73
N THR A 169 -13.86 3.70 -4.69
CA THR A 169 -15.27 3.67 -4.25
C THR A 169 -16.21 4.30 -5.28
N SER A 170 -15.74 5.33 -5.96
CA SER A 170 -16.46 6.05 -7.02
C SER A 170 -15.46 6.82 -7.89
N ASN A 171 -15.76 6.99 -9.19
CA ASN A 171 -15.01 7.91 -10.04
C ASN A 171 -15.47 9.36 -9.93
N LEU A 172 -16.46 9.64 -9.08
CA LEU A 172 -16.98 10.97 -8.77
C LEU A 172 -17.16 11.12 -7.26
N TYR A 173 -16.44 12.05 -6.65
CA TYR A 173 -16.45 12.29 -5.21
C TYR A 173 -16.92 13.71 -4.90
N VAL A 174 -17.67 13.84 -3.80
CA VAL A 174 -18.11 15.14 -3.28
C VAL A 174 -17.16 15.60 -2.19
N ARG A 175 -16.46 16.69 -2.44
CA ARG A 175 -15.57 17.33 -1.47
C ARG A 175 -16.29 18.50 -0.80
N ARG A 176 -16.52 18.38 0.50
CA ARG A 176 -17.10 19.45 1.33
C ARG A 176 -15.98 20.36 1.84
N VAL A 177 -16.10 21.65 1.56
CA VAL A 177 -15.24 22.72 2.10
C VAL A 177 -16.11 23.83 2.67
N LEU A 178 -15.52 24.77 3.41
CA LEU A 178 -16.26 25.90 4.02
C LEU A 178 -17.05 26.73 2.97
N SER A 179 -16.58 26.77 1.72
CA SER A 179 -17.21 27.50 0.62
C SER A 179 -18.27 26.70 -0.15
N GLY A 180 -18.59 25.47 0.26
CA GLY A 180 -19.63 24.63 -0.36
C GLY A 180 -19.17 23.21 -0.68
N GLU A 181 -19.99 22.51 -1.45
CA GLU A 181 -19.71 21.16 -1.94
C GLU A 181 -19.20 21.20 -3.38
N PHE A 182 -18.06 20.59 -3.64
CA PHE A 182 -17.47 20.51 -4.97
C PHE A 182 -17.44 19.06 -5.42
N GLN A 183 -17.98 18.79 -6.61
CA GLN A 183 -17.83 17.50 -7.26
C GLN A 183 -16.47 17.45 -7.95
N VAL A 184 -15.72 16.42 -7.62
CA VAL A 184 -14.38 16.18 -8.16
C VAL A 184 -14.38 14.80 -8.78
N VAL A 185 -13.86 14.71 -10.01
CA VAL A 185 -13.80 13.47 -10.79
C VAL A 185 -12.47 12.79 -10.47
N ASN A 186 -12.39 11.47 -10.58
CA ASN A 186 -11.13 10.75 -10.51
C ASN A 186 -10.15 11.35 -11.53
N ASP A 187 -9.04 11.90 -11.03
CA ASP A 187 -8.07 12.64 -11.83
C ASP A 187 -7.47 11.77 -12.95
N HIS A 188 -7.32 10.47 -12.70
CA HIS A 188 -6.84 9.51 -13.68
C HIS A 188 -7.87 9.29 -14.81
N LEU A 189 -9.14 9.07 -14.45
CA LEU A 189 -10.22 8.93 -15.43
C LEU A 189 -10.40 10.21 -16.25
N LEU A 190 -10.41 11.37 -15.59
CA LEU A 190 -10.54 12.67 -16.23
C LEU A 190 -9.45 12.87 -17.29
N LYS A 191 -8.20 12.54 -16.93
CA LYS A 191 -7.06 12.62 -17.85
C LYS A 191 -7.26 11.70 -19.05
N ASP A 192 -7.64 10.44 -18.85
CA ASP A 192 -7.85 9.50 -19.95
C ASP A 192 -9.00 9.91 -20.88
N LEU A 193 -10.14 10.32 -20.31
CA LEU A 193 -11.27 10.80 -21.10
C LEU A 193 -10.92 12.06 -21.89
N THR A 194 -10.06 12.93 -21.35
CA THR A 194 -9.58 14.12 -22.05
C THR A 194 -8.64 13.75 -23.20
N GLU A 195 -7.71 12.83 -22.97
CA GLU A 195 -6.78 12.32 -24.00
C GLU A 195 -7.52 11.60 -25.14
N LEU A 196 -8.63 10.93 -24.83
CA LEU A 196 -9.51 10.29 -25.82
C LEU A 196 -10.48 11.26 -26.51
N GLY A 197 -10.50 12.55 -26.13
CA GLY A 197 -11.45 13.52 -26.67
C GLY A 197 -12.91 13.28 -26.26
N LEU A 198 -13.15 12.48 -25.22
CA LEU A 198 -14.48 12.12 -24.72
C LEU A 198 -14.97 13.04 -23.60
N TRP A 199 -14.08 13.85 -23.01
CA TRP A 199 -14.42 14.73 -21.89
C TRP A 199 -15.18 15.98 -22.34
N ASN A 200 -16.42 16.14 -21.87
CA ASN A 200 -17.26 17.31 -22.09
C ASN A 200 -18.29 17.46 -20.94
N PRO A 201 -19.05 18.58 -20.87
CA PRO A 201 -20.06 18.77 -19.83
C PRO A 201 -21.12 17.67 -19.77
N ASP A 202 -21.50 17.09 -20.91
CA ASP A 202 -22.48 15.99 -20.95
C ASP A 202 -21.92 14.70 -20.34
N MET A 203 -20.64 14.38 -20.58
CA MET A 203 -19.94 13.26 -19.95
C MET A 203 -19.93 13.41 -18.42
N LYS A 204 -19.68 14.62 -17.91
CA LYS A 204 -19.78 14.91 -16.47
C LYS A 204 -21.19 14.65 -15.94
N ASN A 205 -22.22 15.11 -16.65
CA ASN A 205 -23.62 14.89 -16.25
C ASN A 205 -23.98 13.39 -16.27
N ARG A 206 -23.49 12.62 -17.24
CA ARG A 206 -23.67 11.16 -17.30
C ARG A 206 -22.98 10.45 -16.13
N LEU A 207 -21.74 10.83 -15.80
CA LEU A 207 -21.04 10.34 -14.62
C LEU A 207 -21.82 10.60 -13.32
N MET A 208 -22.43 11.77 -13.19
CA MET A 208 -23.31 12.08 -12.06
C MET A 208 -24.54 11.19 -12.03
N TYR A 209 -25.20 11.00 -13.18
CA TYR A 209 -26.40 10.16 -13.30
C TYR A 209 -26.11 8.70 -12.93
N GLU A 210 -24.95 8.18 -13.35
CA GLU A 210 -24.48 6.82 -13.05
C GLU A 210 -23.78 6.71 -11.68
N ASN A 211 -23.89 7.71 -10.81
CA ASN A 211 -23.28 7.75 -9.47
C ASN A 211 -21.77 7.45 -9.46
N GLY A 212 -21.05 7.91 -10.48
CA GLY A 212 -19.60 7.72 -10.62
C GLY A 212 -19.19 6.39 -11.28
N SER A 213 -20.13 5.57 -11.73
CA SER A 213 -19.85 4.45 -12.64
C SER A 213 -19.66 4.93 -14.08
N ILE A 214 -18.83 4.22 -14.85
CA ILE A 214 -18.68 4.43 -16.29
C ILE A 214 -19.16 3.23 -17.14
N GLN A 215 -19.64 2.16 -16.51
CA GLN A 215 -19.91 0.90 -17.20
C GLN A 215 -21.02 1.04 -18.25
N ASN A 216 -22.07 1.79 -17.91
CA ASN A 216 -23.25 1.99 -18.76
C ASN A 216 -23.11 3.18 -19.72
N ILE A 217 -22.00 3.92 -19.68
CA ILE A 217 -21.81 5.09 -20.54
C ILE A 217 -21.34 4.62 -21.93
N GLU A 218 -22.21 4.81 -22.93
CA GLU A 218 -21.87 4.55 -24.32
C GLU A 218 -20.74 5.47 -24.82
N GLY A 219 -19.88 4.92 -25.67
CA GLY A 219 -18.74 5.64 -26.25
C GLY A 219 -17.44 5.56 -25.44
N ILE A 220 -17.48 5.10 -24.19
CA ILE A 220 -16.25 4.80 -23.44
C ILE A 220 -15.75 3.40 -23.83
N PRO A 221 -14.47 3.26 -24.24
CA PRO A 221 -13.87 1.97 -24.56
C PRO A 221 -13.88 0.96 -23.40
N ASP A 222 -13.97 -0.33 -23.72
CA ASP A 222 -14.09 -1.40 -22.72
C ASP A 222 -12.83 -1.56 -21.84
N ASP A 223 -11.66 -1.23 -22.36
CA ASP A 223 -10.40 -1.23 -21.60
C ASP A 223 -10.38 -0.14 -20.53
N ILE A 224 -10.94 1.04 -20.82
CA ILE A 224 -11.13 2.13 -19.85
C ILE A 224 -12.20 1.73 -18.82
N LYS A 225 -13.31 1.14 -19.26
CA LYS A 225 -14.35 0.61 -18.36
C LYS A 225 -13.81 -0.43 -17.38
N ALA A 226 -12.97 -1.35 -17.86
CA ALA A 226 -12.32 -2.35 -17.03
C ALA A 226 -11.34 -1.70 -16.02
N LEU A 227 -10.62 -0.66 -16.42
CA LEU A 227 -9.64 0.01 -15.57
C LEU A 227 -10.26 0.79 -14.41
N TYR A 228 -11.42 1.42 -14.64
CA TYR A 228 -12.08 2.31 -13.67
C TYR A 228 -13.37 1.71 -13.09
N LYS A 229 -13.42 0.38 -12.95
CA LYS A 229 -14.46 -0.26 -12.15
C LYS A 229 -14.46 0.29 -10.74
N THR A 230 -15.65 0.54 -10.21
CA THR A 230 -15.82 0.90 -8.80
C THR A 230 -15.82 -0.34 -7.91
N VAL A 231 -15.65 -0.18 -6.60
CA VAL A 231 -15.73 -1.29 -5.63
C VAL A 231 -17.03 -2.08 -5.72
N TRP A 232 -18.12 -1.45 -6.16
CA TRP A 232 -19.44 -2.07 -6.33
C TRP A 232 -19.53 -2.96 -7.57
N GLU A 233 -18.58 -2.83 -8.48
CA GLU A 233 -18.49 -3.55 -9.76
C GLU A 233 -17.39 -4.62 -9.76
N ILE A 234 -16.63 -4.69 -8.66
CA ILE A 234 -15.52 -5.63 -8.45
C ILE A 234 -15.99 -6.79 -7.57
N SER A 235 -15.57 -7.99 -7.92
CA SER A 235 -15.81 -9.19 -7.11
C SER A 235 -15.15 -9.07 -5.74
N GLN A 236 -15.95 -9.13 -4.67
CA GLN A 236 -15.45 -9.12 -3.29
C GLN A 236 -14.72 -10.42 -2.90
N LYS A 237 -14.77 -11.45 -3.77
CA LYS A 237 -14.03 -12.71 -3.57
C LYS A 237 -12.64 -12.69 -4.22
N ALA A 238 -12.38 -11.75 -5.13
CA ALA A 238 -11.18 -11.71 -5.97
C ALA A 238 -9.96 -11.17 -5.22
#